data_AF-A0A0H3CMM2-F1
#
_entry.id   AF-A0A0H3CMM2-F1
#
_cell.length_a   1.000
_cell.length_b   1.000
_cell.length_c   1.000
_cell.angle_alpha   90.00
_cell.angle_beta   90.00
_cell.angle_gamma   90.00
#
_symmetry.space_group_name_H-M   'P 1'
#
loop_
_entity.id
_entity.type
_entity.pdbx_description
1 polymer ?
#
loop_
_entity_poly.entity_id
_entity_poly.type
_entity_poly.pdbx_seq_one_letter_code
_entity_poly.pdbx_strand_id
1 'polypeptide(L)' 'MLSKDTMNEIRNAVKSPPDKLKIYRNGERIVKIEVMEERNEITL' A
#
# COMPACT_ATOMS: atom_id res chain seq x y z
N MET A 1 -15.50 14.20 -7.67
CA MET A 1 -15.72 12.75 -7.55
C MET A 1 -14.58 12.05 -8.25
N LEU A 2 -13.99 11.01 -7.66
CA LEU A 2 -12.91 10.27 -8.33
C LEU A 2 -13.47 9.55 -9.57
N SER A 3 -12.66 9.44 -10.63
CA SER A 3 -13.04 8.68 -11.81
C SER A 3 -13.14 7.18 -11.45
N LYS A 4 -13.89 6.43 -12.26
CA LYS A 4 -13.98 4.97 -12.11
C LYS A 4 -12.60 4.31 -12.18
N ASP A 5 -11.75 4.81 -13.06
CA ASP A 5 -10.41 4.27 -13.29
C ASP A 5 -9.51 4.50 -12.06
N THR A 6 -9.50 5.72 -11.51
CA THR A 6 -8.76 6.03 -10.28
C THR A 6 -9.26 5.17 -9.11
N MET A 7 -10.57 4.96 -8.99
CA MET A 7 -11.13 4.08 -7.95
C MET A 7 -10.71 2.62 -8.10
N ASN A 8 -10.59 2.13 -9.34
CA ASN A 8 -10.13 0.76 -9.63
C ASN A 8 -8.64 0.58 -9.33
N GLU A 9 -7.81 1.55 -9.68
CA GLU A 9 -6.38 1.54 -9.35
C GLU A 9 -6.17 1.48 -7.83
N ILE A 10 -6.87 2.33 -7.07
CA ILE A 10 -6.81 2.30 -5.59
C ILE A 10 -7.22 0.92 -5.06
N ARG A 11 -8.31 0.34 -5.59
CA ARG A 11 -8.78 -0.99 -5.16
C ARG A 11 -7.75 -2.08 -5.44
N ASN A 12 -7.12 -2.05 -6.60
CA ASN A 12 -6.10 -3.02 -7.00
C ASN A 12 -4.84 -2.88 -6.14
N ALA A 13 -4.36 -1.66 -5.91
CA ALA A 13 -3.22 -1.38 -5.05
C ALA A 13 -3.49 -1.77 -3.59
N VAL A 14 -4.71 -1.61 -3.08
CA VAL A 14 -5.04 -2.10 -1.73
C VAL A 14 -5.10 -3.62 -1.71
N LYS A 15 -5.74 -4.26 -2.69
CA LYS A 15 -5.88 -5.74 -2.76
C LYS A 15 -4.53 -6.45 -2.90
N SER A 16 -3.69 -5.94 -3.79
CA SER A 16 -2.35 -6.44 -4.10
C SER A 16 -1.37 -5.29 -3.89
N PRO A 17 -0.99 -5.03 -2.63
CA PRO A 17 -0.05 -3.96 -2.34
C PRO A 17 1.25 -4.15 -3.12
N PRO A 18 1.81 -3.08 -3.68
CA PRO A 18 3.17 -3.10 -4.23
C PRO A 18 4.16 -3.60 -3.18
N ASP A 19 5.28 -4.20 -3.61
CA ASP A 19 6.28 -4.77 -2.70
C ASP A 19 6.82 -3.77 -1.66
N LYS A 20 6.78 -2.47 -1.99
CA LYS A 20 7.18 -1.35 -1.13
C LYS A 20 6.12 -0.99 -0.07
N LEU A 21 5.02 -1.72 0.01
CA LEU A 21 3.90 -1.49 0.92
C LEU A 21 3.50 -2.80 1.61
N LYS A 22 3.45 -2.78 2.94
CA LYS A 22 2.85 -3.86 3.73
C LYS A 22 1.53 -3.39 4.31
N ILE A 23 0.45 -4.11 4.00
CA ILE A 23 -0.89 -3.85 4.54
C ILE A 23 -1.25 -5.02 5.46
N TYR A 24 -1.39 -4.74 6.75
CA TYR A 24 -1.79 -5.72 7.75
C TYR A 24 -3.30 -5.65 7.94
N ARG A 25 -3.94 -6.82 8.00
CA ARG A 25 -5.40 -6.94 8.10
C ARG A 25 -5.80 -7.88 9.23
N ASN A 26 -6.90 -7.54 9.90
CA ASN A 26 -7.65 -8.43 10.78
C ASN A 26 -9.03 -8.68 10.14
N GLY A 27 -9.19 -9.83 9.49
CA GLY A 27 -10.31 -10.08 8.59
C GLY A 27 -10.33 -9.06 7.43
N GLU A 28 -11.45 -8.37 7.27
CA GLU A 28 -11.60 -7.30 6.26
C GLU A 28 -11.10 -5.93 6.72
N ARG A 29 -10.77 -5.76 8.00
CA ARG A 29 -10.31 -4.47 8.54
C ARG A 29 -8.80 -4.32 8.37
N ILE A 30 -8.39 -3.20 7.76
CA ILE A 30 -6.99 -2.79 7.75
C ILE A 30 -6.64 -2.28 9.15
N VAL A 31 -5.57 -2.82 9.74
CA VAL A 31 -5.11 -2.46 11.08
C VAL A 31 -3.79 -1.69 11.06
N LYS A 32 -2.99 -1.83 9.98
CA LYS A 32 -1.71 -1.13 9.81
C LYS A 32 -1.32 -1.08 8.34
N ILE A 33 -0.70 0.02 7.92
CA ILE A 33 -0.04 0.16 6.62
C ILE A 33 1.39 0.63 6.89
N GLU A 34 2.37 -0.04 6.32
CA GLU A 34 3.78 0.34 6.36
C GLU A 34 4.27 0.63 4.95
N VAL A 35 4.88 1.79 4.75
CA VAL A 35 5.66 2.10 3.55
C VAL A 35 7.08 1.63 3.81
N MET A 36 7.50 0.60 3.08
CA MET A 36 8.87 0.14 3.07
C MET A 36 9.61 0.97 2.03
N GLU A 37 10.08 2.15 2.43
CA GLU A 37 11.10 2.83 1.64
C GLU A 37 12.34 1.93 1.60
N GLU A 38 12.91 1.74 0.41
CA GLU A 38 14.31 1.31 0.31
C GLU A 38 15.10 2.36 1.07
N ARG A 39 15.51 2.03 2.29
CA ARG A 39 16.57 2.78 2.94
C ARG A 39 17.76 2.63 1.99
N ASN A 40 17.99 3.61 1.14
CA ASN A 40 19.33 3.88 0.66
C ASN A 40 20.11 4.11 1.94
N GLU A 41 20.75 3.05 2.43
CA GLU A 41 21.75 3.12 3.48
C GLU A 41 22.86 4.00 2.93
N ILE A 42 22.71 5.31 3.04
CA ILE A 42 23.85 6.21 3.07
C ILE A 42 24.46 5.91 4.43
N THR A 43 25.36 4.93 4.46
CA THR A 43 26.31 4.76 5.54
C THR A 43 27.11 6.06 5.61
N LEU A 44 26.78 6.91 6.58
CA LEU A 44 27.59 8.07 6.98
C LEU A 44 28.72 7.60 7.90
#